data_AF-A0A949XTN3-F1
#
_entry.id   AF-A0A949XTN3-F1
#
_cell.length_a   1.000
_cell.length_b   1.000
_cell.length_c   1.000
_cell.angle_alpha   90.00
_cell.angle_beta   90.00
_cell.angle_gamma   90.00
#
_symmetry.space_group_name_H-M   'P 1'
#
loop_
_entity.id
_entity.type
_entity.pdbx_description
1 polymer ?
#
loop_
_entity_poly.entity_id
_entity_poly.type
_entity_poly.pdbx_seq_one_letter_code
_entity_poly.pdbx_strand_id
1 'polypeptide(L)'
;RLATLRRRRARRLLAGLAATAAVAAVALAAYDAWGYAGALRFERDNPAPAVARHWAEFRAWHPSLALFWPGRARSARLKQAEWTVKAAEVQVAHGTAAPDLRQRLMSLKDEAPQLAPAIRQVEQAEDRARHDARWNEVKAEALASGDEPERPLAVIRAFLHDYAETPHRDEALALVSSLKAQVAARASMIDRHFVDDLIRTEDLPNADLRELIDRARQFLADRPASPWRGEVERRLEAYVRRLDDRDIDRARNYSRQYPTNFATRIERYQEYLKAHQAGGRYISEAIEAKDRVLREWDTYTYRQAYEHLVAHPDDIAEVARRLRAYLHDHPDGLHSRDALRYLDWWDKVSVPGEYRVTLRRGEVAPDVGKYLGGGGPDLGVVIEVAGQTYGPSPVVRNTHRPIWDYTFPRPIRWKSGDPVTIKVIDYDWSDSTVATLTSRKGDPLAIRNLSGVVKGSKGGGTTLVFTSNFTIPTLTRPD
;
A
#
# COMPACT_ATOMS: atom_id res chain seq x y z
N ARG A 1 86.46 20.55 94.45
CA ARG A 1 87.50 20.76 93.39
C ARG A 1 87.10 20.23 92.00
N LEU A 2 86.30 19.15 91.88
CA LEU A 2 85.83 18.64 90.56
C LEU A 2 84.81 19.54 89.82
N ALA A 3 83.99 20.32 90.53
CA ALA A 3 82.96 21.19 89.92
C ALA A 3 83.52 22.45 89.22
N THR A 4 84.64 23.00 89.68
CA THR A 4 85.26 24.21 89.12
C THR A 4 86.07 23.93 87.85
N LEU A 5 86.69 22.75 87.73
CA LEU A 5 87.36 22.29 86.50
C LEU A 5 86.35 21.95 85.38
N ARG A 6 85.20 21.35 85.71
CA ARG A 6 84.11 21.11 84.73
C ARG A 6 83.56 22.43 84.15
N ARG A 7 83.38 23.49 84.95
CA ARG A 7 82.90 24.81 84.47
C ARG A 7 83.90 25.51 83.54
N ARG A 8 85.21 25.43 83.79
CA ARG A 8 86.24 26.03 82.90
C ARG A 8 86.39 25.28 81.58
N ARG A 9 86.32 23.94 81.60
CA ARG A 9 86.37 23.11 80.38
C ARG A 9 85.10 23.31 79.54
N ALA A 10 83.93 23.39 80.18
CA ALA A 10 82.67 23.73 79.51
C ALA A 10 82.70 25.13 78.88
N ARG A 11 83.24 26.16 79.56
CA ARG A 11 83.36 27.51 78.99
C ARG A 11 84.32 27.60 77.80
N ARG A 12 85.44 26.85 77.81
CA ARG A 12 86.37 26.81 76.65
C ARG A 12 85.78 26.02 75.47
N LEU A 13 85.05 24.93 75.75
CA LEU A 13 84.30 24.22 74.71
C LEU A 13 83.18 25.10 74.13
N LEU A 14 82.43 25.81 74.97
CA LEU A 14 81.41 26.76 74.52
C LEU A 14 82.00 27.94 73.74
N ALA A 15 83.14 28.50 74.15
CA ALA A 15 83.82 29.56 73.41
C ALA A 15 84.41 29.07 72.08
N GLY A 16 84.98 27.87 72.06
CA GLY A 16 85.46 27.22 70.83
C GLY A 16 84.32 26.92 69.86
N LEU A 17 83.21 26.37 70.37
CA LEU A 17 81.98 26.14 69.59
C LEU A 17 81.37 27.46 69.08
N ALA A 18 81.38 28.53 69.89
CA ALA A 18 80.90 29.84 69.47
C ALA A 18 81.78 30.46 68.38
N ALA A 19 83.11 30.31 68.46
CA ALA A 19 84.02 30.79 67.42
C ALA A 19 83.84 30.02 66.11
N THR A 20 83.72 28.69 66.16
CA THR A 20 83.42 27.88 64.96
C THR A 20 82.05 28.21 64.38
N ALA A 21 81.05 28.45 65.22
CA ALA A 21 79.72 28.87 64.79
C ALA A 21 79.72 30.26 64.15
N ALA A 22 80.52 31.20 64.68
CA ALA A 22 80.67 32.53 64.10
C ALA A 22 81.37 32.49 62.73
N VAL A 23 82.43 31.68 62.57
CA VAL A 23 83.09 31.50 61.27
C VAL A 23 82.15 30.83 60.26
N ALA A 24 81.41 29.79 60.67
CA ALA A 24 80.42 29.16 59.82
C ALA A 24 79.28 30.13 59.41
N ALA A 25 78.81 30.98 60.32
CA ALA A 25 77.80 31.98 60.04
C ALA A 25 78.30 33.06 59.05
N VAL A 26 79.55 33.52 59.19
CA VAL A 26 80.17 34.46 58.24
C VAL A 26 80.35 33.82 56.87
N ALA A 27 80.77 32.55 56.80
CA ALA A 27 80.92 31.83 55.53
C ALA A 27 79.58 31.66 54.81
N LEU A 28 78.50 31.30 55.53
CA LEU A 28 77.15 31.20 54.97
C LEU A 28 76.61 32.56 54.52
N ALA A 29 76.79 33.61 55.31
CA ALA A 29 76.36 34.96 54.95
C ALA A 29 77.09 35.51 53.71
N ALA A 30 78.38 35.18 53.56
CA ALA A 30 79.19 35.53 52.38
C ALA A 30 78.77 34.73 51.14
N TYR A 31 78.51 33.42 51.29
CA TYR A 31 77.98 32.57 50.23
C TYR A 31 76.63 33.10 49.70
N ASP A 32 75.72 33.45 50.60
CA ASP A 32 74.43 34.05 50.26
C ASP A 32 74.55 35.41 49.54
N ALA A 33 75.50 36.25 49.98
CA ALA A 33 75.76 37.54 49.35
C ALA A 33 76.34 37.40 47.94
N TRP A 34 77.28 36.48 47.75
CA TRP A 34 77.92 36.24 46.45
C TRP A 34 76.95 35.58 45.48
N GLY A 35 76.16 34.60 45.94
CA GLY A 35 75.10 33.99 45.15
C GLY A 35 74.07 35.00 44.65
N TYR A 36 73.63 35.94 45.51
CA TYR A 36 72.69 36.99 45.12
C TYR A 36 73.27 37.94 44.06
N ALA A 37 74.54 38.33 44.19
CA ALA A 37 75.22 39.16 43.18
C ALA A 37 75.40 38.40 41.86
N GLY A 38 75.68 37.09 41.92
CA GLY A 38 75.72 36.20 40.76
C GLY A 38 74.38 36.14 40.02
N ALA A 39 73.28 35.95 40.76
CA ALA A 39 71.93 35.91 40.20
C ALA A 39 71.54 37.22 39.51
N LEU A 40 71.92 38.38 40.08
CA LEU A 40 71.71 39.69 39.45
C LEU A 40 72.54 39.90 38.18
N ARG A 41 73.74 39.32 38.10
CA ARG A 41 74.54 39.37 36.87
C ARG A 41 73.93 38.47 35.80
N PHE A 42 73.52 37.26 36.18
CA PHE A 42 72.85 36.32 35.28
C PHE A 42 71.58 36.90 34.68
N GLU A 43 70.79 37.65 35.47
CA GLU A 43 69.58 38.36 35.01
C GLU A 43 69.82 39.30 33.81
N ARG A 44 71.00 39.91 33.69
CA ARG A 44 71.29 40.89 32.62
C ARG A 44 71.58 40.24 31.28
N ASP A 45 72.16 39.04 31.31
CA ASP A 45 72.78 38.44 30.12
C ASP A 45 71.95 37.27 29.54
N ASN A 46 70.79 36.95 30.14
CA ASN A 46 70.05 35.73 29.83
C ASN A 46 68.55 35.98 29.56
N PRO A 47 67.90 35.11 28.76
CA PRO A 47 66.47 35.25 28.45
C PRO A 47 65.58 34.90 29.66
N ALA A 48 64.37 35.45 29.68
CA ALA A 48 63.45 35.36 30.82
C ALA A 48 63.22 33.93 31.37
N PRO A 49 63.05 32.87 30.54
CA PRO A 49 62.90 31.49 31.04
C PRO A 49 64.15 30.97 31.78
N ALA A 50 65.34 31.33 31.31
CA ALA A 50 66.60 30.95 31.97
C ALA A 50 66.77 31.70 33.29
N VAL A 51 66.45 33.00 33.30
CA VAL A 51 66.52 33.85 34.49
C VAL A 51 65.54 33.38 35.58
N ALA A 52 64.32 32.99 35.21
CA ALA A 52 63.33 32.46 36.14
C ALA A 52 63.82 31.16 36.83
N ARG A 53 64.39 30.23 36.05
CA ARG A 53 64.98 28.99 36.58
C ARG A 53 66.15 29.29 37.52
N HIS A 54 67.05 30.18 37.12
CA HIS A 54 68.22 30.53 37.92
C HIS A 54 67.84 31.16 39.27
N TRP A 55 66.83 32.03 39.32
CA TRP A 55 66.32 32.58 40.59
C TRP A 55 65.65 31.51 41.47
N ALA A 56 64.98 30.53 40.89
CA ALA A 56 64.40 29.40 41.63
C ALA A 56 65.50 28.50 42.22
N GLU A 57 66.51 28.15 41.42
CA GLU A 57 67.68 27.38 41.86
C GLU A 57 68.46 28.12 42.95
N PHE A 58 68.71 29.42 42.76
CA PHE A 58 69.35 30.26 43.77
C PHE A 58 68.60 30.16 45.12
N ARG A 59 67.27 30.28 45.14
CA ARG A 59 66.51 30.16 46.38
C ARG A 59 66.58 28.77 47.01
N ALA A 60 66.70 27.71 46.21
CA ALA A 60 66.84 26.34 46.71
C ALA A 60 68.22 26.11 47.37
N TRP A 61 69.28 26.64 46.77
CA TRP A 61 70.65 26.51 47.26
C TRP A 61 71.01 27.46 48.41
N HIS A 62 70.20 28.50 48.63
CA HIS A 62 70.47 29.54 49.63
C HIS A 62 69.36 29.66 50.70
N PRO A 63 69.09 28.61 51.51
CA PRO A 63 68.04 28.63 52.53
C PRO A 63 68.34 29.58 53.70
N SER A 64 69.62 29.86 53.97
CA SER A 64 70.06 30.77 55.03
C SER A 64 69.90 32.26 54.69
N LEU A 65 69.56 32.59 53.43
CA LEU A 65 69.46 33.98 52.96
C LEU A 65 68.47 34.80 53.77
N ALA A 66 67.35 34.21 54.20
CA ALA A 66 66.34 34.89 55.01
C ALA A 66 66.82 35.19 56.44
N LEU A 67 67.73 34.38 56.98
CA LEU A 67 68.28 34.54 58.33
C LEU A 67 69.30 35.69 58.37
N PHE A 68 70.17 35.78 57.37
CA PHE A 68 71.25 36.78 57.35
C PHE A 68 70.91 38.05 56.58
N TRP A 69 70.08 37.95 55.53
CA TRP A 69 69.78 39.06 54.60
C TRP A 69 68.29 39.12 54.25
N PRO A 70 67.39 39.41 55.21
CA PRO A 70 65.94 39.33 55.00
C PRO A 70 65.44 40.25 53.87
N GLY A 71 66.06 41.41 53.65
CA GLY A 71 65.74 42.29 52.53
C GLY A 71 66.07 41.69 51.16
N ARG A 72 67.24 41.02 51.04
CA ARG A 72 67.64 40.32 49.82
C ARG A 72 66.80 39.08 49.58
N ALA A 73 66.42 38.36 50.63
CA ALA A 73 65.49 37.24 50.54
C ALA A 73 64.12 37.66 49.99
N ARG A 74 63.56 38.77 50.48
CA ARG A 74 62.32 39.34 49.92
C ARG A 74 62.49 39.77 48.46
N SER A 75 63.58 40.46 48.13
CA SER A 75 63.90 40.85 46.76
C SER A 75 64.04 39.65 45.82
N ALA A 76 64.74 38.59 46.25
CA ALA A 76 64.89 37.36 45.47
C ALA A 76 63.56 36.65 45.21
N ARG A 77 62.63 36.65 46.18
CA ARG A 77 61.26 36.12 46.00
C ARG A 77 60.50 36.92 44.94
N LEU A 78 60.55 38.24 45.02
CA LEU A 78 59.92 39.13 44.05
C LEU A 78 60.52 38.98 42.65
N LYS A 79 61.85 38.89 42.56
CA LYS A 79 62.56 38.66 41.30
C LYS A 79 62.21 37.32 40.67
N GLN A 80 62.16 36.25 41.46
CA GLN A 80 61.70 34.95 40.95
C GLN A 80 60.28 35.06 40.39
N ALA A 81 59.34 35.67 41.13
CA ALA A 81 57.96 35.84 40.69
C ALA A 81 57.86 36.68 39.41
N GLU A 82 58.54 37.83 39.37
CA GLU A 82 58.61 38.73 38.21
C GLU A 82 59.10 37.99 36.96
N TRP A 83 60.22 37.29 37.08
CA TRP A 83 60.82 36.56 35.96
C TRP A 83 60.03 35.32 35.56
N THR A 84 59.29 34.72 36.49
CA THR A 84 58.38 33.60 36.17
C THR A 84 57.18 34.09 35.35
N VAL A 85 56.62 35.27 35.65
CA VAL A 85 55.58 35.89 34.82
C VAL A 85 56.12 36.26 33.43
N LYS A 86 57.31 36.86 33.33
CA LYS A 86 57.96 37.15 32.03
C LYS A 86 58.29 35.90 31.23
N ALA A 87 58.71 34.83 31.90
CA ALA A 87 58.95 33.53 31.26
C ALA A 87 57.65 32.93 30.72
N ALA A 88 56.55 33.03 31.49
CA ALA A 88 55.23 32.58 31.07
C ALA A 88 54.71 33.36 29.86
N GLU A 89 54.91 34.69 29.82
CA GLU A 89 54.57 35.53 28.67
C GLU A 89 55.27 35.04 27.38
N VAL A 90 56.59 34.81 27.45
CA VAL A 90 57.39 34.27 26.34
C VAL A 90 56.91 32.86 25.95
N GLN A 91 56.59 32.01 26.92
CA GLN A 91 56.10 30.65 26.66
C GLN A 91 54.74 30.65 25.96
N VAL A 92 53.81 31.50 26.39
CA VAL A 92 52.49 31.67 25.75
C VAL A 92 52.67 32.21 24.32
N ALA A 93 53.50 33.23 24.13
CA ALA A 93 53.77 33.78 22.80
C ALA A 93 54.37 32.76 21.82
N HIS A 94 55.15 31.79 22.32
CA HIS A 94 55.73 30.72 21.51
C HIS A 94 54.90 29.42 21.51
N GLY A 95 53.73 29.38 22.17
CA GLY A 95 52.90 28.17 22.26
C GLY A 95 53.55 27.02 23.04
N THR A 96 54.50 27.31 23.92
CA THR A 96 55.24 26.34 24.75
C THR A 96 54.84 26.37 26.23
N ALA A 97 53.71 27.00 26.54
CA ALA A 97 53.15 27.09 27.88
C ALA A 97 52.84 25.70 28.45
N ALA A 98 53.17 25.49 29.73
CA ALA A 98 52.88 24.25 30.42
C ALA A 98 51.37 24.12 30.73
N PRO A 99 50.80 22.90 30.78
CA PRO A 99 49.37 22.69 31.06
C PRO A 99 48.90 23.27 32.39
N ASP A 100 49.82 23.35 33.37
CA ASP A 100 49.58 23.85 34.72
C ASP A 100 49.89 25.36 34.88
N LEU A 101 50.18 26.07 33.77
CA LEU A 101 50.54 27.49 33.81
C LEU A 101 49.52 28.35 34.56
N ARG A 102 48.22 28.16 34.28
CA ARG A 102 47.13 28.91 34.92
C ARG A 102 47.11 28.71 36.45
N GLN A 103 47.36 27.49 36.92
CA GLN A 103 47.42 27.20 38.35
C GLN A 103 48.64 27.87 38.99
N ARG A 104 49.78 27.89 38.30
CA ARG A 104 51.01 28.58 38.76
C ARG A 104 50.83 30.10 38.79
N LEU A 105 50.18 30.68 37.78
CA LEU A 105 49.87 32.11 37.73
C LEU A 105 48.90 32.50 38.86
N MET A 106 47.93 31.64 39.16
CA MET A 106 47.01 31.85 40.29
C MET A 106 47.75 31.85 41.63
N SER A 107 48.62 30.86 41.89
CA SER A 107 49.44 30.86 43.12
C SER A 107 50.36 32.07 43.22
N LEU A 108 50.93 32.52 42.09
CA LEU A 108 51.78 33.72 42.05
C LEU A 108 51.01 35.01 42.34
N LYS A 109 49.72 35.06 42.01
CA LYS A 109 48.84 36.20 42.31
C LYS A 109 48.62 36.35 43.81
N ASP A 110 48.55 35.24 44.55
CA ASP A 110 48.44 35.22 46.01
C ASP A 110 49.77 35.60 46.68
N GLU A 111 50.91 35.15 46.13
CA GLU A 111 52.24 35.43 46.67
C GLU A 111 52.76 36.85 46.34
N ALA A 112 52.38 37.41 45.20
CA ALA A 112 52.87 38.70 44.69
C ALA A 112 51.75 39.52 44.03
N PRO A 113 50.81 40.10 44.82
CA PRO A 113 49.62 40.78 44.30
C PRO A 113 49.92 41.98 43.39
N GLN A 114 51.09 42.61 43.55
CA GLN A 114 51.55 43.69 42.67
C GLN A 114 51.79 43.25 41.22
N LEU A 115 51.99 41.95 40.95
CA LEU A 115 52.15 41.41 39.60
C LEU A 115 50.80 41.04 38.96
N ALA A 116 49.68 41.19 39.67
CA ALA A 116 48.34 40.82 39.17
C ALA A 116 47.96 41.48 37.81
N PRO A 117 48.35 42.72 37.47
CA PRO A 117 48.12 43.27 36.13
C PRO A 117 48.89 42.53 35.04
N ALA A 118 50.16 42.20 35.28
CA ALA A 118 50.99 41.46 34.32
C ALA A 118 50.51 40.01 34.17
N ILE A 119 50.15 39.36 35.28
CA ILE A 119 49.55 38.03 35.27
C ILE A 119 48.26 38.02 34.43
N ARG A 120 47.38 39.01 34.60
CA ARG A 120 46.17 39.14 33.77
C ARG A 120 46.45 39.29 32.29
N GLN A 121 47.53 39.98 31.90
CA GLN A 121 47.93 40.09 30.50
C GLN A 121 48.38 38.74 29.95
N VAL A 122 49.15 37.96 30.72
CA VAL A 122 49.56 36.60 30.34
C VAL A 122 48.36 35.66 30.24
N GLU A 123 47.42 35.70 31.19
CA GLU A 123 46.17 34.91 31.15
C GLU A 123 45.33 35.26 29.91
N GLN A 124 45.16 36.55 29.60
CA GLN A 124 44.46 36.98 28.39
C GLN A 124 45.17 36.54 27.10
N ALA A 125 46.50 36.60 27.07
CA ALA A 125 47.28 36.10 25.94
C ALA A 125 47.16 34.58 25.79
N GLU A 126 47.12 33.84 26.89
CA GLU A 126 46.92 32.39 26.91
C GLU A 126 45.52 32.02 26.41
N ASP A 127 44.48 32.70 26.89
CA ASP A 127 43.11 32.47 26.45
C ASP A 127 42.94 32.78 24.96
N ARG A 128 43.57 33.86 24.45
CA ARG A 128 43.61 34.17 23.00
C ARG A 128 44.35 33.09 22.20
N ALA A 129 45.52 32.66 22.66
CA ALA A 129 46.29 31.62 21.99
C ALA A 129 45.53 30.28 21.93
N ARG A 130 44.86 29.88 23.02
CA ARG A 130 44.01 28.69 23.08
C ARG A 130 42.80 28.81 22.15
N HIS A 131 42.15 29.97 22.15
CA HIS A 131 41.04 30.27 21.24
C HIS A 131 41.49 30.14 19.77
N ASP A 132 42.61 30.74 19.39
CA ASP A 132 43.10 30.71 18.01
C ASP A 132 43.58 29.32 17.61
N ALA A 133 44.21 28.58 18.53
CA ALA A 133 44.54 27.17 18.30
C ALA A 133 43.27 26.34 18.04
N ARG A 134 42.23 26.53 18.86
CA ARG A 134 40.94 25.85 18.67
C ARG A 134 40.29 26.23 17.35
N TRP A 135 40.31 27.51 16.98
CA TRP A 135 39.80 27.96 15.69
C TRP A 135 40.53 27.30 14.53
N ASN A 136 41.87 27.23 14.59
CA ASN A 136 42.67 26.59 13.55
C ASN A 136 42.34 25.10 13.39
N GLU A 137 42.11 24.38 14.49
CA GLU A 137 41.62 22.99 14.45
C GLU A 137 40.26 22.87 13.76
N VAL A 138 39.29 23.69 14.20
CA VAL A 138 37.93 23.69 13.65
C VAL A 138 37.92 24.03 12.17
N LYS A 139 38.73 25.01 11.77
CA LYS A 139 38.92 25.41 10.36
C LYS A 139 39.58 24.29 9.55
N ALA A 140 40.60 23.62 10.09
CA ALA A 140 41.23 22.50 9.41
C ALA A 140 40.25 21.33 9.20
N GLU A 141 39.44 20.99 10.21
CA GLU A 141 38.39 19.95 10.09
C GLU A 141 37.32 20.36 9.07
N ALA A 142 36.94 21.64 9.02
CA ALA A 142 35.99 22.17 8.04
C ALA A 142 36.50 22.12 6.60
N LEU A 143 37.79 22.40 6.38
CA LEU A 143 38.42 22.35 5.06
C LEU A 143 38.71 20.91 4.59
N ALA A 144 38.89 19.98 5.53
CA ALA A 144 39.11 18.56 5.27
C ALA A 144 37.80 17.74 5.29
N SER A 145 36.64 18.38 5.15
CA SER A 145 35.33 17.74 5.33
C SER A 145 35.07 16.54 4.43
N GLY A 146 35.75 16.46 3.28
CA GLY A 146 35.62 15.34 2.34
C GLY A 146 34.16 15.01 2.03
N ASP A 147 33.79 13.75 2.26
CA ASP A 147 32.44 13.22 2.01
C ASP A 147 31.46 13.36 3.20
N GLU A 148 31.90 13.92 4.34
CA GLU A 148 31.11 14.03 5.58
C GLU A 148 31.01 15.48 6.10
N PRO A 149 30.35 16.40 5.37
CA PRO A 149 30.24 17.81 5.76
C PRO A 149 29.37 18.07 7.00
N GLU A 150 28.56 17.11 7.45
CA GLU A 150 27.65 17.25 8.59
C GLU A 150 28.40 17.37 9.93
N ARG A 151 29.49 16.62 10.09
CA ARG A 151 30.28 16.61 11.32
C ARG A 151 31.05 17.93 11.51
N PRO A 152 31.83 18.43 10.54
CA PRO A 152 32.47 19.75 10.67
C PRO A 152 31.46 20.89 10.85
N LEU A 153 30.28 20.79 10.23
CA LEU A 153 29.20 21.76 10.42
C LEU A 153 28.73 21.81 11.88
N ALA A 154 28.60 20.66 12.56
CA ALA A 154 28.27 20.60 13.98
C ALA A 154 29.39 21.17 14.86
N VAL A 155 30.66 20.89 14.50
CA VAL A 155 31.84 21.40 15.22
C VAL A 155 31.95 22.92 15.15
N ILE A 156 31.74 23.54 13.99
CA ILE A 156 31.73 25.01 13.85
C ILE A 156 30.58 25.63 14.65
N ARG A 157 29.39 25.00 14.66
CA ARG A 157 28.26 25.48 15.47
C ARG A 157 28.56 25.42 16.97
N ALA A 158 29.22 24.36 17.43
CA ALA A 158 29.68 24.27 18.82
C ALA A 158 30.71 25.35 19.15
N PHE A 159 31.68 25.58 18.26
CA PHE A 159 32.65 26.67 18.44
C PHE A 159 31.99 28.05 18.55
N LEU A 160 31.04 28.36 17.66
CA LEU A 160 30.29 29.62 17.70
C LEU A 160 29.38 29.75 18.93
N HIS A 161 28.97 28.63 19.52
CA HIS A 161 28.21 28.62 20.77
C HIS A 161 29.12 28.90 21.98
N ASP A 162 30.27 28.21 22.05
CA ASP A 162 31.24 28.34 23.14
C ASP A 162 31.96 29.70 23.11
N TYR A 163 32.15 30.28 21.93
CA TYR A 163 32.83 31.56 21.69
C TYR A 163 31.95 32.54 20.92
N ALA A 164 30.86 32.98 21.53
CA ALA A 164 29.86 33.87 20.89
C ALA A 164 30.48 35.18 20.33
N GLU A 165 31.46 35.75 21.01
CA GLU A 165 32.13 37.02 20.64
C GLU A 165 33.50 36.79 19.95
N THR A 166 33.66 35.68 19.23
CA THR A 166 34.90 35.37 18.51
C THR A 166 35.20 36.37 17.38
N PRO A 167 36.46 36.81 17.18
CA PRO A 167 36.85 37.60 16.02
C PRO A 167 36.75 36.83 14.69
N HIS A 168 36.68 35.49 14.72
CA HIS A 168 36.59 34.63 13.53
C HIS A 168 35.15 34.38 13.07
N ARG A 169 34.18 35.13 13.60
CA ARG A 169 32.74 34.87 13.41
C ARG A 169 32.33 34.91 11.93
N ASP A 170 32.79 35.91 11.19
CA ASP A 170 32.43 36.06 9.77
C ASP A 170 33.00 34.91 8.92
N GLU A 171 34.25 34.50 9.21
CA GLU A 171 34.88 33.36 8.55
C GLU A 171 34.15 32.04 8.88
N ALA A 172 33.78 31.84 10.14
CA ALA A 172 32.99 30.69 10.58
C ALA A 172 31.61 30.64 9.92
N LEU A 173 30.92 31.77 9.78
CA LEU A 173 29.63 31.84 9.09
C LEU A 173 29.75 31.56 7.58
N ALA A 174 30.84 32.00 6.95
CA ALA A 174 31.15 31.65 5.56
C ALA A 174 31.36 30.14 5.38
N LEU A 175 32.14 29.51 6.27
CA LEU A 175 32.35 28.06 6.27
C LEU A 175 31.04 27.29 6.54
N VAL A 176 30.22 27.72 7.49
CA VAL A 176 28.88 27.15 7.73
C VAL A 176 28.01 27.20 6.48
N SER A 177 28.03 28.33 5.76
CA SER A 177 27.24 28.49 4.54
C SER A 177 27.74 27.57 3.41
N SER A 178 29.05 27.46 3.24
CA SER A 178 29.68 26.53 2.30
C SER A 178 29.34 25.06 2.62
N LEU A 179 29.51 24.63 3.87
CA LEU A 179 29.19 23.27 4.31
C LEU A 179 27.70 22.96 4.17
N LYS A 180 26.80 23.91 4.48
CA LYS A 180 25.36 23.75 4.22
C LYS A 180 25.08 23.55 2.73
N ALA A 181 25.75 24.29 1.85
CA ALA A 181 25.61 24.12 0.41
C ALA A 181 26.09 22.73 -0.05
N GLN A 182 27.20 22.22 0.51
CA GLN A 182 27.68 20.86 0.23
C GLN A 182 26.70 19.78 0.70
N VAL A 183 26.17 19.89 1.92
CA VAL A 183 25.13 18.98 2.44
C VAL A 183 23.90 18.98 1.52
N ALA A 184 23.44 20.16 1.11
CA ALA A 184 22.29 20.29 0.20
C ALA A 184 22.59 19.70 -1.19
N ALA A 185 23.78 19.92 -1.73
CA ALA A 185 24.21 19.37 -3.01
C ALA A 185 24.28 17.84 -2.98
N ARG A 186 24.80 17.26 -1.88
CA ARG A 186 24.86 15.82 -1.66
C ARG A 186 23.46 15.20 -1.56
N ALA A 187 22.57 15.80 -0.75
CA ALA A 187 21.18 15.36 -0.65
C ALA A 187 20.49 15.38 -2.02
N SER A 188 20.69 16.45 -2.80
CA SER A 188 20.18 16.56 -4.17
C SER A 188 20.75 15.50 -5.11
N MET A 189 22.03 15.13 -4.99
CA MET A 189 22.63 14.04 -5.78
C MET A 189 22.06 12.67 -5.43
N ILE A 190 21.85 12.38 -4.15
CA ILE A 190 21.23 11.12 -3.70
C ILE A 190 19.80 11.03 -4.27
N ASP A 191 19.03 12.11 -4.14
CA ASP A 191 17.69 12.19 -4.69
C ASP A 191 17.71 12.05 -6.23
N ARG A 192 18.71 12.63 -6.90
CA ARG A 192 18.88 12.48 -8.35
C ARG A 192 19.17 11.03 -8.74
N HIS A 193 20.08 10.36 -8.03
CA HIS A 193 20.38 8.95 -8.27
C HIS A 193 19.13 8.07 -8.13
N PHE A 194 18.28 8.36 -7.14
CA PHE A 194 17.00 7.67 -7.00
C PHE A 194 16.10 7.86 -8.23
N VAL A 195 16.00 9.08 -8.76
CA VAL A 195 15.22 9.35 -9.98
C VAL A 195 15.81 8.62 -11.19
N ASP A 196 17.13 8.62 -11.34
CA ASP A 196 17.80 7.91 -12.42
C ASP A 196 17.61 6.39 -12.31
N ASP A 197 17.57 5.85 -11.09
CA ASP A 197 17.23 4.45 -10.85
C ASP A 197 15.77 4.14 -11.22
N LEU A 198 14.82 5.03 -10.93
CA LEU A 198 13.42 4.87 -11.38
C LEU A 198 13.33 4.82 -12.90
N ILE A 199 14.04 5.73 -13.59
CA ILE A 199 14.10 5.76 -15.06
C ILE A 199 14.66 4.45 -15.59
N ARG A 200 15.78 3.98 -15.04
CA ARG A 200 16.41 2.74 -15.48
C ARG A 200 15.50 1.53 -15.28
N THR A 201 14.77 1.46 -14.16
CA THR A 201 13.81 0.37 -13.91
C THR A 201 12.59 0.45 -14.83
N GLU A 202 12.12 1.65 -15.16
CA GLU A 202 11.02 1.86 -16.11
C GLU A 202 11.33 1.33 -17.52
N ASP A 203 12.58 1.47 -17.97
CA ASP A 203 13.02 1.03 -19.31
C ASP A 203 13.15 -0.50 -19.44
N LEU A 204 13.02 -1.26 -18.34
CA LEU A 204 13.10 -2.71 -18.38
C LEU A 204 11.84 -3.32 -19.01
N PRO A 205 11.98 -4.42 -19.78
CA PRO A 205 10.83 -5.16 -20.28
C PRO A 205 10.04 -5.74 -19.11
N ASN A 206 8.73 -5.52 -19.11
CA ASN A 206 7.81 -5.92 -18.03
C ASN A 206 8.08 -5.27 -16.67
N ALA A 207 8.56 -4.02 -16.64
CA ALA A 207 8.68 -3.26 -15.40
C ALA A 207 7.38 -3.33 -14.56
N ASP A 208 7.52 -3.66 -13.28
CA ASP A 208 6.37 -3.72 -12.38
C ASP A 208 5.94 -2.31 -11.97
N LEU A 209 4.88 -1.83 -12.62
CA LEU A 209 4.29 -0.53 -12.35
C LEU A 209 3.87 -0.37 -10.88
N ARG A 210 3.48 -1.45 -10.18
CA ARG A 210 3.09 -1.36 -8.76
C ARG A 210 4.29 -1.04 -7.89
N GLU A 211 5.41 -1.72 -8.11
CA GLU A 211 6.66 -1.44 -7.42
C GLU A 211 7.14 0.01 -7.67
N LEU A 212 7.09 0.46 -8.92
CA LEU A 212 7.47 1.84 -9.27
C LEU A 212 6.57 2.89 -8.60
N ILE A 213 5.26 2.63 -8.51
CA ILE A 213 4.30 3.49 -7.80
C ILE A 213 4.64 3.56 -6.31
N ASP A 214 4.90 2.43 -5.67
CA ASP A 214 5.19 2.38 -4.24
C ASP A 214 6.52 3.06 -3.91
N ARG A 215 7.56 2.83 -4.72
CA ARG A 215 8.86 3.51 -4.58
C ARG A 215 8.72 5.03 -4.76
N ALA A 216 7.97 5.49 -5.76
CA ALA A 216 7.74 6.91 -5.99
C ALA A 216 6.97 7.56 -4.82
N ARG A 217 5.93 6.89 -4.29
CA ARG A 217 5.19 7.36 -3.11
C ARG A 217 6.07 7.44 -1.87
N GLN A 218 6.90 6.42 -1.64
CA GLN A 218 7.82 6.39 -0.51
C GLN A 218 8.81 7.57 -0.58
N PHE A 219 9.38 7.84 -1.76
CA PHE A 219 10.26 8.99 -1.96
C PHE A 219 9.56 10.32 -1.66
N LEU A 220 8.33 10.51 -2.15
CA LEU A 220 7.56 11.73 -1.91
C LEU A 220 7.19 11.93 -0.43
N ALA A 221 7.02 10.84 0.33
CA ALA A 221 6.78 10.87 1.76
C ALA A 221 8.06 11.16 2.56
N ASP A 222 9.18 10.53 2.21
CA ASP A 222 10.45 10.65 2.93
C ASP A 222 11.17 11.97 2.61
N ARG A 223 10.98 12.52 1.41
CA ARG A 223 11.72 13.68 0.88
C ARG A 223 10.78 14.79 0.38
N PRO A 224 9.89 15.34 1.23
CA PRO A 224 8.89 16.32 0.79
C PRO A 224 9.48 17.63 0.27
N ALA A 225 10.70 17.98 0.68
CA ALA A 225 11.44 19.18 0.28
C ALA A 225 12.45 18.96 -0.86
N SER A 226 12.47 17.77 -1.48
CA SER A 226 13.41 17.48 -2.57
C SER A 226 13.16 18.38 -3.79
N PRO A 227 14.21 18.91 -4.45
CA PRO A 227 14.05 19.66 -5.71
C PRO A 227 13.52 18.77 -6.85
N TRP A 228 13.64 17.43 -6.72
CA TRP A 228 13.20 16.47 -7.72
C TRP A 228 11.75 15.99 -7.54
N ARG A 229 11.06 16.49 -6.50
CA ARG A 229 9.68 16.13 -6.17
C ARG A 229 8.73 16.19 -7.38
N GLY A 230 8.75 17.30 -8.12
CA GLY A 230 7.84 17.50 -9.26
C GLY A 230 8.08 16.53 -10.42
N GLU A 231 9.31 16.03 -10.60
CA GLU A 231 9.61 14.98 -11.59
C GLU A 231 9.05 13.63 -11.12
N VAL A 232 9.23 13.29 -9.85
CA VAL A 232 8.69 12.05 -9.27
C VAL A 232 7.16 12.06 -9.26
N GLU A 233 6.52 13.18 -8.97
CA GLU A 233 5.05 13.33 -9.04
C GLU A 233 4.52 13.08 -10.46
N ARG A 234 5.14 13.69 -11.49
CA ARG A 234 4.76 13.45 -12.89
C ARG A 234 4.90 11.98 -13.29
N ARG A 235 5.97 11.32 -12.84
CA ARG A 235 6.21 9.90 -13.10
C ARG A 235 5.21 9.01 -12.38
N LEU A 236 4.95 9.28 -11.10
CA LEU A 236 3.93 8.58 -10.33
C LEU A 236 2.57 8.66 -11.03
N GLU A 237 2.16 9.85 -11.48
CA GLU A 237 0.96 9.99 -12.28
C GLU A 237 1.02 9.13 -13.55
N ALA A 238 2.09 9.20 -14.33
CA ALA A 238 2.24 8.40 -15.54
C ALA A 238 2.15 6.89 -15.26
N TYR A 239 2.76 6.39 -14.18
CA TYR A 239 2.70 4.99 -13.80
C TYR A 239 1.30 4.55 -13.39
N VAL A 240 0.61 5.35 -12.57
CA VAL A 240 -0.79 5.08 -12.20
C VAL A 240 -1.67 5.04 -13.45
N ARG A 241 -1.49 5.99 -14.38
CA ARG A 241 -2.26 6.01 -15.65
C ARG A 241 -1.99 4.77 -16.49
N ARG A 242 -0.72 4.39 -16.69
CA ARG A 242 -0.35 3.19 -17.46
C ARG A 242 -0.87 1.90 -16.83
N LEU A 243 -0.87 1.82 -15.49
CA LEU A 243 -1.39 0.66 -14.77
C LEU A 243 -2.91 0.52 -14.97
N ASP A 244 -3.64 1.63 -14.85
CA ASP A 244 -5.07 1.72 -15.08
C ASP A 244 -5.43 1.31 -16.52
N ASP A 245 -4.77 1.91 -17.53
CA ASP A 245 -4.94 1.59 -18.95
C ASP A 245 -4.69 0.11 -19.24
N ARG A 246 -3.59 -0.46 -18.72
CA ARG A 246 -3.25 -1.88 -18.91
C ARG A 246 -4.29 -2.82 -18.33
N ASP A 247 -4.75 -2.54 -17.11
CA ASP A 247 -5.65 -3.44 -16.40
C ASP A 247 -7.06 -3.41 -17.02
N ILE A 248 -7.56 -2.24 -17.47
CA ILE A 248 -8.83 -2.17 -18.21
C ILE A 248 -8.72 -2.83 -19.59
N ASP A 249 -7.61 -2.63 -20.31
CA ASP A 249 -7.40 -3.22 -21.63
C ASP A 249 -7.33 -4.75 -21.56
N ARG A 250 -6.77 -5.31 -20.48
CA ARG A 250 -6.82 -6.75 -20.23
C ARG A 250 -8.27 -7.25 -20.12
N ALA A 251 -9.13 -6.55 -19.38
CA ALA A 251 -10.54 -6.91 -19.27
C ALA A 251 -11.29 -6.78 -20.61
N ARG A 252 -11.05 -5.69 -21.36
CA ARG A 252 -11.62 -5.46 -22.71
C ARG A 252 -11.20 -6.56 -23.68
N ASN A 253 -9.90 -6.85 -23.76
CA ASN A 253 -9.35 -7.84 -24.68
C ASN A 253 -9.89 -9.24 -24.36
N TYR A 254 -9.95 -9.60 -23.08
CA TYR A 254 -10.57 -10.87 -22.67
C TYR A 254 -12.03 -10.95 -23.09
N SER A 255 -12.80 -9.87 -22.87
CA SER A 255 -14.21 -9.81 -23.24
C SER A 255 -14.44 -9.90 -24.75
N ARG A 256 -13.52 -9.40 -25.58
CA ARG A 256 -13.59 -9.52 -27.04
C ARG A 256 -13.23 -10.92 -27.51
N GLN A 257 -12.24 -11.56 -26.87
CA GLN A 257 -11.75 -12.88 -27.27
C GLN A 257 -12.71 -14.01 -26.89
N TYR A 258 -13.45 -13.86 -25.78
CA TYR A 258 -14.31 -14.91 -25.22
C TYR A 258 -15.74 -14.44 -24.98
N PRO A 259 -16.52 -14.10 -26.02
CA PRO A 259 -17.82 -13.44 -25.88
C PRO A 259 -18.87 -14.24 -25.10
N THR A 260 -18.83 -15.58 -25.14
CA THR A 260 -19.79 -16.45 -24.44
C THR A 260 -19.38 -16.84 -23.02
N ASN A 261 -18.17 -16.47 -22.58
CA ASN A 261 -17.69 -16.77 -21.22
C ASN A 261 -18.14 -15.67 -20.24
N PHE A 262 -19.45 -15.53 -20.05
CA PHE A 262 -20.05 -14.40 -19.31
C PHE A 262 -19.54 -14.25 -17.88
N ALA A 263 -19.46 -15.34 -17.12
CA ALA A 263 -19.01 -15.31 -15.73
C ALA A 263 -17.58 -14.76 -15.58
N THR A 264 -16.64 -15.26 -16.39
CA THR A 264 -15.25 -14.78 -16.33
C THR A 264 -15.10 -13.38 -16.92
N ARG A 265 -15.91 -12.99 -17.91
CA ARG A 265 -15.97 -11.59 -18.38
C ARG A 265 -16.36 -10.64 -17.25
N ILE A 266 -17.40 -10.98 -16.48
CA ILE A 266 -17.84 -10.22 -15.31
C ILE A 266 -16.73 -10.14 -14.26
N GLU A 267 -16.10 -11.27 -13.96
CA GLU A 267 -14.98 -11.35 -13.01
C GLU A 267 -13.84 -10.40 -13.41
N ARG A 268 -13.44 -10.34 -14.68
CA ARG A 268 -12.38 -9.43 -15.14
C ARG A 268 -12.71 -7.95 -14.91
N TYR A 269 -13.94 -7.54 -15.18
CA TYR A 269 -14.35 -6.16 -14.88
C TYR A 269 -14.46 -5.90 -13.37
N GLN A 270 -14.86 -6.90 -12.58
CA GLN A 270 -14.89 -6.80 -11.11
C GLN A 270 -13.48 -6.71 -10.51
N GLU A 271 -12.52 -7.48 -11.02
CA GLU A 271 -11.10 -7.41 -10.63
C GLU A 271 -10.55 -6.00 -10.87
N TYR A 272 -10.84 -5.40 -12.03
CA TYR A 272 -10.49 -4.02 -12.35
C TYR A 272 -11.11 -3.03 -11.35
N LEU A 273 -12.43 -3.11 -11.14
CA LEU A 273 -13.16 -2.23 -10.22
C LEU A 273 -12.62 -2.31 -8.79
N LYS A 274 -12.26 -3.51 -8.32
CA LYS A 274 -11.66 -3.71 -7.00
C LYS A 274 -10.26 -3.10 -6.91
N ALA A 275 -9.44 -3.28 -7.95
CA ALA A 275 -8.07 -2.76 -7.97
C ALA A 275 -8.02 -1.23 -8.04
N HIS A 276 -9.00 -0.60 -8.70
CA HIS A 276 -9.00 0.83 -9.01
C HIS A 276 -10.12 1.64 -8.31
N GLN A 277 -10.71 1.10 -7.24
CA GLN A 277 -11.82 1.73 -6.51
C GLN A 277 -11.56 3.16 -6.00
N ALA A 278 -10.31 3.52 -5.76
CA ALA A 278 -9.91 4.80 -5.15
C ALA A 278 -9.66 5.94 -6.16
N GLY A 279 -10.03 5.76 -7.43
CA GLY A 279 -9.88 6.82 -8.44
C GLY A 279 -9.49 6.36 -9.85
N GLY A 280 -9.81 5.11 -10.23
CA GLY A 280 -9.63 4.64 -11.61
C GLY A 280 -10.40 5.49 -12.62
N ARG A 281 -9.79 5.75 -13.77
CA ARG A 281 -10.38 6.56 -14.85
C ARG A 281 -11.54 5.85 -15.52
N TYR A 282 -11.50 4.52 -15.61
CA TYR A 282 -12.48 3.72 -16.35
C TYR A 282 -13.49 3.02 -15.45
N ILE A 283 -13.72 3.50 -14.22
CA ILE A 283 -14.72 2.93 -13.30
C ILE A 283 -16.11 2.90 -13.95
N SER A 284 -16.57 4.03 -14.48
CA SER A 284 -17.89 4.13 -15.11
C SER A 284 -18.01 3.18 -16.30
N GLU A 285 -16.98 3.13 -17.15
CA GLU A 285 -16.96 2.23 -18.29
C GLU A 285 -16.98 0.75 -17.86
N ALA A 286 -16.20 0.37 -16.85
CA ALA A 286 -16.15 -1.00 -16.37
C ALA A 286 -17.48 -1.43 -15.73
N ILE A 287 -18.18 -0.52 -15.04
CA ILE A 287 -19.54 -0.76 -14.53
C ILE A 287 -20.49 -1.00 -15.71
N GLU A 288 -20.51 -0.09 -16.69
CA GLU A 288 -21.38 -0.21 -17.87
C GLU A 288 -21.09 -1.47 -18.69
N ALA A 289 -19.81 -1.83 -18.84
CA ALA A 289 -19.39 -3.04 -19.55
C ALA A 289 -19.83 -4.30 -18.81
N LYS A 290 -19.66 -4.35 -17.48
CA LYS A 290 -20.14 -5.45 -16.63
C LYS A 290 -21.67 -5.60 -16.74
N ASP A 291 -22.41 -4.50 -16.67
CA ASP A 291 -23.87 -4.52 -16.75
C ASP A 291 -24.36 -4.89 -18.16
N ARG A 292 -23.59 -4.56 -19.20
CA ARG A 292 -23.83 -5.05 -20.56
C ARG A 292 -23.63 -6.55 -20.64
N VAL A 293 -22.54 -7.08 -20.10
CA VAL A 293 -22.27 -8.53 -20.07
C VAL A 293 -23.38 -9.29 -19.34
N LEU A 294 -23.88 -8.76 -18.22
CA LEU A 294 -25.00 -9.33 -17.48
C LEU A 294 -26.28 -9.40 -18.32
N ARG A 295 -26.63 -8.32 -19.03
CA ARG A 295 -27.78 -8.29 -19.94
C ARG A 295 -27.61 -9.26 -21.12
N GLU A 296 -26.42 -9.33 -21.70
CA GLU A 296 -26.12 -10.30 -22.77
C GLU A 296 -26.27 -11.74 -22.28
N TRP A 297 -25.82 -12.04 -21.05
CA TRP A 297 -25.93 -13.37 -20.46
C TRP A 297 -27.39 -13.76 -20.23
N ASP A 298 -28.18 -12.86 -19.63
CA ASP A 298 -29.63 -13.02 -19.42
C ASP A 298 -30.35 -13.38 -20.73
N THR A 299 -30.17 -12.54 -21.78
CA THR A 299 -30.77 -12.78 -23.10
C THR A 299 -30.27 -14.08 -23.73
N TYR A 300 -28.97 -14.39 -23.64
CA TYR A 300 -28.38 -15.59 -24.23
C TYR A 300 -28.96 -16.86 -23.63
N THR A 301 -29.03 -16.96 -22.30
CA THR A 301 -29.53 -18.15 -21.60
C THR A 301 -31.01 -18.37 -21.89
N TYR A 302 -31.83 -17.31 -21.87
CA TYR A 302 -33.25 -17.40 -22.23
C TYR A 302 -33.46 -17.79 -23.70
N ARG A 303 -32.65 -17.25 -24.62
CA ARG A 303 -32.73 -17.57 -26.05
C ARG A 303 -32.56 -19.05 -26.33
N GLN A 304 -31.72 -19.76 -25.58
CA GLN A 304 -31.59 -21.22 -25.73
C GLN A 304 -32.90 -21.97 -25.45
N ALA A 305 -33.72 -21.51 -24.50
CA ALA A 305 -35.02 -22.11 -24.23
C ALA A 305 -36.04 -21.76 -25.33
N TYR A 306 -36.05 -20.49 -25.77
CA TYR A 306 -36.91 -20.02 -26.86
C TYR A 306 -36.64 -20.77 -28.17
N GLU A 307 -35.37 -20.86 -28.59
CA GLU A 307 -34.98 -21.55 -29.81
C GLU A 307 -35.29 -23.05 -29.75
N HIS A 308 -35.12 -23.68 -28.58
CA HIS A 308 -35.51 -25.09 -28.40
C HIS A 308 -37.01 -25.29 -28.54
N LEU A 309 -37.84 -24.41 -27.98
CA LEU A 309 -39.29 -24.47 -28.13
C LEU A 309 -39.72 -24.31 -29.60
N VAL A 310 -39.07 -23.42 -30.35
CA VAL A 310 -39.36 -23.21 -31.78
C VAL A 310 -38.95 -24.43 -32.62
N ALA A 311 -37.79 -25.02 -32.34
CA ALA A 311 -37.29 -26.18 -33.06
C ALA A 311 -38.01 -27.49 -32.69
N HIS A 312 -38.37 -27.64 -31.42
CA HIS A 312 -38.96 -28.84 -30.84
C HIS A 312 -40.21 -28.49 -30.01
N PRO A 313 -41.32 -28.07 -30.65
CA PRO A 313 -42.52 -27.60 -29.95
C PRO A 313 -43.19 -28.65 -29.06
N ASP A 314 -42.92 -29.93 -29.31
CA ASP A 314 -43.44 -31.05 -28.52
C ASP A 314 -42.53 -31.36 -27.31
N ASP A 315 -41.27 -30.91 -27.28
CA ASP A 315 -40.31 -31.21 -26.20
C ASP A 315 -40.40 -30.21 -25.04
N ILE A 316 -41.61 -30.09 -24.49
CA ILE A 316 -41.96 -29.12 -23.45
C ILE A 316 -41.24 -29.36 -22.10
N ALA A 317 -40.81 -30.61 -21.84
CA ALA A 317 -40.06 -30.96 -20.64
C ALA A 317 -38.64 -30.37 -20.66
N GLU A 318 -37.96 -30.43 -21.81
CA GLU A 318 -36.64 -29.84 -21.99
C GLU A 318 -36.69 -28.31 -21.96
N VAL A 319 -37.74 -27.70 -22.54
CA VAL A 319 -37.98 -26.25 -22.41
C VAL A 319 -38.14 -25.87 -20.94
N ALA A 320 -38.96 -26.59 -20.17
CA ALA A 320 -39.12 -26.35 -18.74
C ALA A 320 -37.80 -26.52 -17.97
N ARG A 321 -36.99 -27.53 -18.29
CA ARG A 321 -35.65 -27.71 -17.69
C ARG A 321 -34.74 -26.51 -17.96
N ARG A 322 -34.69 -26.02 -19.20
CA ARG A 322 -33.89 -24.85 -19.59
C ARG A 322 -34.37 -23.57 -18.92
N LEU A 323 -35.69 -23.36 -18.81
CA LEU A 323 -36.25 -22.19 -18.12
C LEU A 323 -36.00 -22.23 -16.61
N ARG A 324 -35.98 -23.41 -15.98
CA ARG A 324 -35.55 -23.55 -14.58
C ARG A 324 -34.07 -23.21 -14.41
N ALA A 325 -33.21 -23.67 -15.31
CA ALA A 325 -31.79 -23.30 -15.30
C ALA A 325 -31.60 -21.79 -15.50
N TYR A 326 -32.35 -21.19 -16.43
CA TYR A 326 -32.38 -19.75 -16.64
C TYR A 326 -32.76 -18.98 -15.37
N LEU A 327 -33.85 -19.35 -14.69
CA LEU A 327 -34.28 -18.69 -13.45
C LEU A 327 -33.34 -18.93 -12.27
N HIS A 328 -32.57 -20.02 -12.29
CA HIS A 328 -31.54 -20.26 -11.30
C HIS A 328 -30.40 -19.24 -11.42
N ASP A 329 -29.95 -18.98 -12.64
CA ASP A 329 -28.87 -18.03 -12.93
C ASP A 329 -29.36 -16.57 -12.97
N HIS A 330 -30.63 -16.35 -13.32
CA HIS A 330 -31.23 -15.04 -13.56
C HIS A 330 -32.63 -14.91 -12.91
N PRO A 331 -32.74 -14.96 -11.56
CA PRO A 331 -34.03 -14.93 -10.88
C PRO A 331 -34.84 -13.66 -11.19
N ASP A 332 -34.16 -12.53 -11.32
CA ASP A 332 -34.74 -11.21 -11.64
C ASP A 332 -34.45 -10.77 -13.09
N GLY A 333 -34.14 -11.73 -13.98
CA GLY A 333 -33.82 -11.45 -15.38
C GLY A 333 -35.00 -10.84 -16.15
N LEU A 334 -34.72 -10.23 -17.31
CA LEU A 334 -35.70 -9.56 -18.16
C LEU A 334 -36.87 -10.48 -18.55
N HIS A 335 -36.58 -11.77 -18.76
CA HIS A 335 -37.54 -12.77 -19.20
C HIS A 335 -38.05 -13.68 -18.07
N SER A 336 -37.74 -13.35 -16.81
CA SER A 336 -38.16 -14.12 -15.62
C SER A 336 -39.67 -14.37 -15.57
N ARG A 337 -40.48 -13.35 -15.87
CA ARG A 337 -41.95 -13.45 -15.89
C ARG A 337 -42.48 -14.43 -16.94
N ASP A 338 -41.89 -14.43 -18.13
CA ASP A 338 -42.28 -15.35 -19.19
C ASP A 338 -41.87 -16.79 -18.86
N ALA A 339 -40.67 -16.97 -18.30
CA ALA A 339 -40.19 -18.25 -17.81
C ALA A 339 -41.10 -18.82 -16.72
N LEU A 340 -41.43 -18.02 -15.69
CA LEU A 340 -42.35 -18.41 -14.62
C LEU A 340 -43.74 -18.78 -15.15
N ARG A 341 -44.31 -17.97 -16.06
CA ARG A 341 -45.61 -18.28 -16.69
C ARG A 341 -45.59 -19.63 -17.41
N TYR A 342 -44.50 -19.94 -18.12
CA TYR A 342 -44.35 -21.23 -18.79
C TYR A 342 -44.21 -22.38 -17.80
N LEU A 343 -43.44 -22.19 -16.72
CA LEU A 343 -43.25 -23.22 -15.69
C LEU A 343 -44.54 -23.50 -14.91
N ASP A 344 -45.31 -22.47 -14.56
CA ASP A 344 -46.63 -22.61 -13.94
C ASP A 344 -47.59 -23.41 -14.83
N TRP A 345 -47.52 -23.18 -16.14
CA TRP A 345 -48.29 -23.96 -17.12
C TRP A 345 -47.79 -25.41 -17.19
N TRP A 346 -46.47 -25.62 -17.27
CA TRP A 346 -45.84 -26.93 -17.29
C TRP A 346 -46.25 -27.77 -16.06
N ASP A 347 -46.20 -27.19 -14.87
CA ASP A 347 -46.57 -27.87 -13.63
C ASP A 347 -48.06 -28.24 -13.61
N LYS A 348 -48.93 -27.38 -14.16
CA LYS A 348 -50.37 -27.68 -14.32
C LYS A 348 -50.64 -28.83 -15.28
N VAL A 349 -49.95 -28.88 -16.43
CA VAL A 349 -50.16 -29.95 -17.43
C VAL A 349 -49.45 -31.25 -17.07
N SER A 350 -48.44 -31.22 -16.19
CA SER A 350 -47.71 -32.42 -15.75
C SER A 350 -48.52 -33.33 -14.82
N VAL A 351 -49.59 -32.80 -14.22
CA VAL A 351 -50.51 -33.55 -13.35
C VAL A 351 -51.89 -33.65 -14.02
N PRO A 352 -52.73 -34.64 -13.64
CA PRO A 352 -54.07 -34.76 -14.22
C PRO A 352 -54.93 -33.52 -13.95
N GLY A 353 -55.24 -32.75 -14.99
CA GLY A 353 -56.11 -31.59 -14.98
C GLY A 353 -57.40 -31.83 -15.77
N GLU A 354 -58.39 -30.94 -15.60
CA GLU A 354 -59.69 -31.03 -16.27
C GLU A 354 -59.83 -29.98 -17.39
N TYR A 355 -60.16 -30.45 -18.60
CA TYR A 355 -60.29 -29.61 -19.79
C TYR A 355 -61.71 -29.67 -20.35
N ARG A 356 -62.30 -28.50 -20.60
CA ARG A 356 -63.61 -28.40 -21.22
C ARG A 356 -63.42 -28.49 -22.74
N VAL A 357 -64.03 -29.50 -23.34
CA VAL A 357 -63.92 -29.78 -24.78
C VAL A 357 -65.29 -29.68 -25.45
N THR A 358 -65.34 -28.98 -26.57
CA THR A 358 -66.50 -28.84 -27.44
C THR A 358 -66.20 -29.45 -28.80
N LEU A 359 -66.97 -30.45 -29.20
CA LEU A 359 -67.00 -30.96 -30.56
C LEU A 359 -67.88 -30.02 -31.40
N ARG A 360 -67.28 -29.37 -32.40
CA ARG A 360 -67.97 -28.39 -33.24
C ARG A 360 -68.65 -29.06 -34.43
N ARG A 361 -67.84 -29.65 -35.30
CA ARG A 361 -68.27 -30.23 -36.58
C ARG A 361 -67.29 -31.29 -37.05
N GLY A 362 -67.71 -32.07 -38.04
CA GLY A 362 -66.87 -33.04 -38.70
C GLY A 362 -67.21 -33.20 -40.17
N GLU A 363 -66.36 -33.95 -40.85
CA GLU A 363 -66.56 -34.44 -42.20
C GLU A 363 -66.06 -35.88 -42.23
N VAL A 364 -66.84 -36.81 -42.76
CA VAL A 364 -66.42 -38.20 -43.01
C VAL A 364 -66.44 -38.46 -44.51
N ALA A 365 -65.74 -39.50 -44.95
CA ALA A 365 -65.64 -39.78 -46.37
C ALA A 365 -67.01 -40.17 -46.98
N PRO A 366 -67.29 -39.85 -48.25
CA PRO A 366 -68.59 -40.13 -48.89
C PRO A 366 -68.95 -41.62 -49.00
N ASP A 367 -67.96 -42.50 -48.91
CA ASP A 367 -68.09 -43.96 -48.96
C ASP A 367 -68.51 -44.58 -47.60
N VAL A 368 -68.59 -43.77 -46.55
CA VAL A 368 -69.04 -44.18 -45.21
C VAL A 368 -70.57 -44.04 -45.09
N GLY A 369 -71.32 -45.14 -44.95
CA GLY A 369 -72.76 -45.10 -44.73
C GLY A 369 -73.53 -46.27 -45.37
N LYS A 370 -74.85 -46.08 -45.60
CA LYS A 370 -75.79 -47.16 -45.97
C LYS A 370 -75.55 -47.67 -47.40
N TYR A 371 -74.94 -48.85 -47.52
CA TYR A 371 -74.63 -49.50 -48.80
C TYR A 371 -75.85 -49.79 -49.70
N LEU A 372 -77.07 -49.85 -49.13
CA LEU A 372 -78.29 -50.29 -49.83
C LEU A 372 -79.41 -49.22 -49.88
N GLY A 373 -79.22 -48.03 -49.29
CA GLY A 373 -80.31 -47.06 -49.06
C GLY A 373 -80.07 -45.62 -49.53
N GLY A 374 -78.90 -45.29 -50.07
CA GLY A 374 -78.60 -43.94 -50.58
C GLY A 374 -78.57 -42.82 -49.52
N GLY A 375 -78.57 -43.17 -48.23
CA GLY A 375 -78.47 -42.24 -47.11
C GLY A 375 -77.07 -42.18 -46.51
N GLY A 376 -76.71 -41.02 -45.94
CA GLY A 376 -75.50 -40.85 -45.15
C GLY A 376 -75.56 -41.58 -43.79
N PRO A 377 -74.44 -41.62 -43.06
CA PRO A 377 -74.30 -42.32 -41.78
C PRO A 377 -74.94 -41.55 -40.62
N ASP A 378 -75.18 -42.25 -39.51
CA ASP A 378 -75.70 -41.71 -38.25
C ASP A 378 -74.55 -41.54 -37.24
N LEU A 379 -73.93 -40.35 -37.24
CA LEU A 379 -72.61 -40.17 -36.63
C LEU A 379 -72.64 -39.67 -35.18
N GLY A 380 -71.93 -40.38 -34.31
CA GLY A 380 -71.54 -39.92 -32.97
C GLY A 380 -70.04 -40.04 -32.73
N VAL A 381 -69.53 -39.31 -31.73
CA VAL A 381 -68.11 -39.28 -31.40
C VAL A 381 -67.87 -39.68 -29.95
N VAL A 382 -66.90 -40.56 -29.76
CA VAL A 382 -66.40 -40.97 -28.45
C VAL A 382 -64.94 -40.57 -28.34
N ILE A 383 -64.57 -39.96 -27.21
CA ILE A 383 -63.17 -39.61 -26.90
C ILE A 383 -62.68 -40.54 -25.81
N GLU A 384 -61.51 -41.12 -25.99
CA GLU A 384 -60.82 -41.94 -25.01
C GLU A 384 -59.49 -41.26 -24.64
N VAL A 385 -59.28 -41.00 -23.35
CA VAL A 385 -58.06 -40.37 -22.82
C VAL A 385 -57.53 -41.22 -21.68
N ALA A 386 -56.29 -41.70 -21.80
CA ALA A 386 -55.66 -42.60 -20.82
C ALA A 386 -56.56 -43.79 -20.39
N GLY A 387 -57.32 -44.36 -21.33
CA GLY A 387 -58.26 -45.46 -21.08
C GLY A 387 -59.61 -45.05 -20.49
N GLN A 388 -59.84 -43.76 -20.23
CA GLN A 388 -61.13 -43.24 -19.80
C GLN A 388 -61.95 -42.75 -20.99
N THR A 389 -63.20 -43.23 -21.09
CA THR A 389 -64.13 -42.88 -22.16
C THR A 389 -65.01 -41.68 -21.81
N TYR A 390 -65.17 -40.77 -22.78
CA TYR A 390 -66.01 -39.58 -22.73
C TYR A 390 -66.97 -39.58 -23.94
N GLY A 391 -68.25 -39.38 -23.67
CA GLY A 391 -69.32 -39.45 -24.67
C GLY A 391 -70.20 -40.70 -24.52
N PRO A 392 -70.89 -41.11 -25.60
CA PRO A 392 -70.85 -40.51 -26.94
C PRO A 392 -71.42 -39.09 -27.00
N SER A 393 -71.07 -38.34 -28.04
CA SER A 393 -71.80 -37.13 -28.43
C SER A 393 -73.23 -37.49 -28.88
N PRO A 394 -74.15 -36.52 -29.00
CA PRO A 394 -75.41 -36.74 -29.70
C PRO A 394 -75.16 -37.28 -31.11
N VAL A 395 -76.04 -38.16 -31.57
CA VAL A 395 -75.98 -38.75 -32.91
C VAL A 395 -76.62 -37.78 -33.90
N VAL A 396 -75.86 -37.39 -34.92
CA VAL A 396 -76.36 -36.57 -36.03
C VAL A 396 -76.65 -37.49 -37.20
N ARG A 397 -77.92 -37.57 -37.57
CA ARG A 397 -78.41 -38.57 -38.52
C ARG A 397 -78.17 -38.19 -39.98
N ASN A 398 -77.98 -39.19 -40.81
CA ASN A 398 -78.02 -39.12 -42.27
C ASN A 398 -77.15 -38.00 -42.89
N THR A 399 -75.89 -37.87 -42.43
CA THR A 399 -74.99 -36.81 -42.93
C THR A 399 -73.52 -37.21 -42.92
N HIS A 400 -72.79 -36.80 -43.96
CA HIS A 400 -71.32 -36.90 -43.99
C HIS A 400 -70.63 -35.67 -43.40
N ARG A 401 -71.38 -34.61 -43.08
CA ARG A 401 -70.87 -33.33 -42.55
C ARG A 401 -71.63 -32.90 -41.29
N PRO A 402 -71.52 -33.68 -40.21
CA PRO A 402 -72.24 -33.40 -38.97
C PRO A 402 -71.77 -32.10 -38.31
N ILE A 403 -72.72 -31.35 -37.77
CA ILE A 403 -72.50 -30.23 -36.86
C ILE A 403 -73.08 -30.65 -35.51
N TRP A 404 -72.23 -30.74 -34.50
CA TRP A 404 -72.65 -31.15 -33.15
C TRP A 404 -72.80 -29.96 -32.22
N ASP A 405 -71.87 -28.99 -32.27
CA ASP A 405 -71.72 -27.91 -31.29
C ASP A 405 -71.94 -28.37 -29.84
N TYR A 406 -71.35 -29.53 -29.53
CA TYR A 406 -71.59 -30.28 -28.31
C TYR A 406 -70.42 -30.14 -27.35
N THR A 407 -70.68 -29.56 -26.18
CA THR A 407 -69.72 -29.58 -25.06
C THR A 407 -69.90 -30.86 -24.27
N PHE A 408 -68.82 -31.64 -24.10
CA PHE A 408 -68.87 -32.84 -23.28
C PHE A 408 -69.20 -32.46 -21.82
N PRO A 409 -70.23 -33.08 -21.20
CA PRO A 409 -70.71 -32.67 -19.88
C PRO A 409 -69.69 -32.96 -18.78
N ARG A 410 -68.90 -34.03 -18.95
CA ARG A 410 -67.77 -34.35 -18.09
C ARG A 410 -66.50 -33.71 -18.68
N PRO A 411 -65.79 -32.86 -17.93
CA PRO A 411 -64.49 -32.37 -18.34
C PRO A 411 -63.54 -33.53 -18.63
N ILE A 412 -62.70 -33.37 -19.65
CA ILE A 412 -61.71 -34.37 -20.03
C ILE A 412 -60.54 -34.25 -19.07
N ARG A 413 -60.33 -35.29 -18.28
CA ARG A 413 -59.17 -35.43 -17.39
C ARG A 413 -57.96 -35.88 -18.20
N TRP A 414 -56.89 -35.10 -18.18
CA TRP A 414 -55.68 -35.34 -18.96
C TRP A 414 -54.44 -34.81 -18.24
N LYS A 415 -53.29 -35.48 -18.42
CA LYS A 415 -51.95 -34.93 -18.14
C LYS A 415 -51.03 -35.12 -19.34
N SER A 416 -49.92 -34.37 -19.38
CA SER A 416 -48.86 -34.49 -20.38
C SER A 416 -48.45 -35.94 -20.60
N GLY A 417 -48.48 -36.36 -21.87
CA GLY A 417 -48.17 -37.73 -22.29
C GLY A 417 -49.34 -38.72 -22.28
N ASP A 418 -50.50 -38.37 -21.70
CA ASP A 418 -51.68 -39.23 -21.79
C ASP A 418 -52.17 -39.27 -23.25
N PRO A 419 -52.36 -40.47 -23.83
CA PRO A 419 -52.80 -40.61 -25.22
C PRO A 419 -54.25 -40.19 -25.39
N VAL A 420 -54.58 -39.66 -26.57
CA VAL A 420 -55.95 -39.30 -26.95
C VAL A 420 -56.34 -40.10 -28.19
N THR A 421 -57.44 -40.83 -28.08
CA THR A 421 -58.06 -41.57 -29.18
C THR A 421 -59.49 -41.07 -29.38
N ILE A 422 -59.84 -40.71 -30.61
CA ILE A 422 -61.17 -40.24 -30.98
C ILE A 422 -61.76 -41.28 -31.92
N LYS A 423 -62.91 -41.84 -31.57
CA LYS A 423 -63.66 -42.81 -32.36
C LYS A 423 -64.90 -42.13 -32.91
N VAL A 424 -65.06 -42.18 -34.23
CA VAL A 424 -66.29 -41.80 -34.91
C VAL A 424 -67.07 -43.08 -35.14
N ILE A 425 -68.29 -43.14 -34.61
CA ILE A 425 -69.16 -44.30 -34.62
C ILE A 425 -70.38 -43.97 -35.48
N ASP A 426 -70.72 -44.89 -36.37
CA ASP A 426 -71.97 -44.89 -37.12
C ASP A 426 -72.98 -45.79 -36.40
N TYR A 427 -74.01 -45.16 -35.85
CA TYR A 427 -75.07 -45.76 -35.02
C TYR A 427 -76.24 -46.32 -35.83
N ASP A 428 -75.94 -46.78 -37.05
CA ASP A 428 -76.84 -47.60 -37.86
C ASP A 428 -76.93 -49.04 -37.30
N TRP A 429 -77.27 -50.04 -38.12
CA TRP A 429 -77.68 -51.38 -37.66
C TRP A 429 -76.64 -52.16 -36.82
N SER A 430 -75.35 -51.77 -36.81
CA SER A 430 -74.29 -52.53 -36.12
C SER A 430 -73.29 -51.70 -35.30
N ASP A 431 -73.59 -50.43 -34.97
CA ASP A 431 -72.70 -49.53 -34.20
C ASP A 431 -71.23 -49.65 -34.62
N SER A 432 -70.93 -49.30 -35.88
CA SER A 432 -69.62 -49.54 -36.46
C SER A 432 -68.68 -48.34 -36.27
N THR A 433 -67.42 -48.59 -35.91
CA THR A 433 -66.41 -47.52 -35.86
C THR A 433 -65.93 -47.19 -37.27
N VAL A 434 -66.33 -46.03 -37.79
CA VAL A 434 -66.04 -45.60 -39.15
C VAL A 434 -64.71 -44.84 -39.27
N ALA A 435 -64.24 -44.23 -38.18
CA ALA A 435 -62.91 -43.65 -38.12
C ALA A 435 -62.32 -43.72 -36.71
N THR A 436 -61.02 -43.95 -36.62
CA THR A 436 -60.25 -43.84 -35.37
C THR A 436 -59.10 -42.85 -35.58
N LEU A 437 -59.09 -41.76 -34.83
CA LEU A 437 -58.05 -40.74 -34.85
C LEU A 437 -57.26 -40.85 -33.55
N THR A 438 -56.02 -41.33 -33.63
CA THR A 438 -55.16 -41.52 -32.45
C THR A 438 -54.01 -40.51 -32.48
N SER A 439 -53.68 -39.96 -31.31
CA SER A 439 -52.46 -39.15 -31.13
C SER A 439 -51.22 -39.94 -31.52
N ARG A 440 -50.13 -39.26 -31.90
CA ARG A 440 -48.86 -39.95 -32.16
C ARG A 440 -48.41 -40.68 -30.90
N LYS A 441 -47.78 -41.85 -31.06
CA LYS A 441 -47.26 -42.61 -29.93
C LYS A 441 -46.23 -41.75 -29.18
N GLY A 442 -46.45 -41.54 -27.89
CA GLY A 442 -45.58 -40.72 -27.05
C GLY A 442 -45.71 -39.21 -27.28
N ASP A 443 -46.77 -38.72 -27.92
CA ASP A 443 -47.05 -37.29 -28.05
C ASP A 443 -47.33 -36.67 -26.66
N PRO A 444 -46.43 -35.84 -26.11
CA PRO A 444 -46.62 -35.24 -24.78
C PRO A 444 -47.78 -34.24 -24.76
N LEU A 445 -48.20 -33.75 -25.94
CA LEU A 445 -49.23 -32.74 -26.12
C LEU A 445 -50.47 -33.29 -26.84
N ALA A 446 -50.76 -34.59 -26.71
CA ALA A 446 -51.89 -35.26 -27.38
C ALA A 446 -53.25 -34.54 -27.23
N ILE A 447 -53.46 -33.82 -26.13
CA ILE A 447 -54.66 -32.98 -25.90
C ILE A 447 -54.88 -31.90 -26.96
N ARG A 448 -53.84 -31.50 -27.71
CA ARG A 448 -53.95 -30.57 -28.85
C ARG A 448 -54.92 -31.07 -29.93
N ASN A 449 -55.10 -32.38 -30.04
CA ASN A 449 -56.10 -32.97 -30.93
C ASN A 449 -57.52 -32.55 -30.52
N LEU A 450 -57.76 -32.16 -29.28
CA LEU A 450 -59.06 -31.67 -28.82
C LEU A 450 -59.16 -30.14 -28.85
N SER A 451 -58.23 -29.47 -29.55
CA SER A 451 -58.18 -28.00 -29.68
C SER A 451 -57.80 -27.58 -31.10
N GLY A 452 -58.74 -27.70 -32.04
CA GLY A 452 -58.56 -27.36 -33.45
C GLY A 452 -59.05 -28.45 -34.41
N VAL A 453 -58.47 -28.49 -35.61
CA VAL A 453 -58.82 -29.47 -36.65
C VAL A 453 -57.95 -30.72 -36.50
N VAL A 454 -58.58 -31.89 -36.37
CA VAL A 454 -57.92 -33.20 -36.40
C VAL A 454 -58.23 -33.89 -37.70
N LYS A 455 -57.23 -34.56 -38.28
CA LYS A 455 -57.36 -35.37 -39.48
C LYS A 455 -56.82 -36.77 -39.23
N GLY A 456 -57.32 -37.75 -39.98
CA GLY A 456 -56.82 -39.12 -39.94
C GLY A 456 -55.32 -39.21 -40.29
N SER A 457 -54.55 -39.94 -39.48
CA SER A 457 -53.10 -40.13 -39.65
C SER A 457 -52.72 -40.85 -40.96
N LYS A 458 -53.67 -41.54 -41.60
CA LYS A 458 -53.49 -42.25 -42.88
C LYS A 458 -54.00 -41.47 -44.11
N GLY A 459 -54.23 -40.15 -43.99
CA GLY A 459 -54.74 -39.34 -45.11
C GLY A 459 -56.20 -39.61 -45.48
N GLY A 460 -56.97 -40.26 -44.60
CA GLY A 460 -58.40 -40.47 -44.81
C GLY A 460 -59.20 -39.17 -44.82
N GLY A 461 -60.32 -39.14 -45.54
CA GLY A 461 -61.20 -37.96 -45.68
C GLY A 461 -61.93 -37.53 -44.40
N THR A 462 -61.67 -38.18 -43.27
CA THR A 462 -62.31 -37.83 -41.99
C THR A 462 -61.58 -36.68 -41.30
N THR A 463 -62.32 -35.62 -41.01
CA THR A 463 -61.84 -34.47 -40.23
C THR A 463 -62.82 -34.14 -39.11
N LEU A 464 -62.30 -33.75 -37.94
CA LEU A 464 -63.10 -33.26 -36.82
C LEU A 464 -62.57 -31.91 -36.37
N VAL A 465 -63.46 -31.04 -35.90
CA VAL A 465 -63.10 -29.74 -35.34
C VAL A 465 -63.52 -29.68 -33.89
N PHE A 466 -62.56 -29.49 -33.00
CA PHE A 466 -62.75 -29.31 -31.57
C PHE A 466 -62.37 -27.91 -31.12
N THR A 467 -62.92 -27.49 -29.99
CA THR A 467 -62.47 -26.32 -29.24
C THR A 467 -62.28 -26.72 -27.78
N SER A 468 -61.16 -26.35 -27.17
CA SER A 468 -60.94 -26.56 -25.74
C SER A 468 -60.36 -25.32 -25.06
N ASN A 469 -60.37 -25.33 -23.73
CA ASN A 469 -59.66 -24.34 -22.91
C ASN A 469 -58.16 -24.63 -22.76
N PHE A 470 -57.62 -25.62 -23.47
CA PHE A 470 -56.18 -25.90 -23.48
C PHE A 470 -55.45 -24.88 -24.35
N THR A 471 -54.49 -24.17 -23.76
CA THR A 471 -53.59 -23.22 -24.44
C THR A 471 -52.16 -23.45 -24.00
N ILE A 472 -51.22 -23.26 -24.93
CA ILE A 472 -49.79 -23.32 -24.66
C ILE A 472 -49.30 -21.87 -24.55
N PRO A 473 -48.62 -21.47 -23.46
CA PRO A 473 -48.07 -20.14 -23.33
C PRO A 473 -46.98 -19.92 -24.37
N THR A 474 -46.97 -18.74 -24.99
CA THR A 474 -45.88 -18.32 -25.86
C THR A 474 -44.75 -17.73 -25.03
N LEU A 475 -43.51 -18.00 -25.47
CA LEU A 475 -42.33 -17.31 -24.99
C LEU A 475 -42.12 -16.05 -25.85
N THR A 476 -41.87 -14.91 -25.22
CA THR A 476 -41.53 -13.68 -25.95
C THR A 476 -40.21 -13.90 -26.67
N ARG A 477 -40.12 -13.46 -27.93
CA ARG A 477 -38.88 -13.54 -28.70
C ARG A 477 -37.82 -12.65 -28.05
N PRO A 478 -36.62 -13.17 -27.72
CA PRO A 478 -35.54 -12.32 -27.24
C PRO A 478 -35.05 -11.43 -28.38
N ASP A 479 -34.86 -10.14 -28.08
CA ASP A 479 -34.29 -9.16 -29.02
C ASP A 479 -32.82 -9.44 -29.35
#